data_AF-A0A1S3AI61-F1
#
_entry.id   AF-A0A1S3AI61-F1
#
_cell.length_a   1.000
_cell.length_b   1.000
_cell.length_c   1.000
_cell.angle_alpha   90.00
_cell.angle_beta   90.00
_cell.angle_gamma   90.00
#
_symmetry.space_group_name_H-M   'P 1'
#
loop_
_entity.id
_entity.type
_entity.pdbx_description
1 polymer ?
#
loop_
_entity_poly.entity_id
_entity_poly.type
_entity_poly.pdbx_seq_one_letter_code
_entity_poly.pdbx_strand_id
1 'polypeptide(L)'
;MEDLPPQLLGSGSKPHLEKLTLGVTRILESSPGVTEVTILEKAPAERHMISSWEQKNNCILPEDVKNFYLMTNGFHMTWSVKLDEHIIPLGSMAINGISKLTQLNQSSMYSLPNAPTLADLDDDTQEASENQPEKPHFDSRSVIFELDPCSGHGKVCLVYKRGKPGLAQDSEIWFLDRALYWHFLTDTFTAYYRLLVTHLGLPQWQYAFTSYGVSPQAKQWFNMYKPITYNTNLLMEEADSFVNKLDPSKVFKSKNKTLVPKKKGPVQPANSQKGPSVPPSTSKSSSGSGNTVRK
;
A
#
# COMPACT_ATOMS: atom_id res chain seq x y z
N MET A 1 4.46 -39.53 3.00
CA MET A 1 3.69 -38.71 2.05
C MET A 1 4.47 -37.44 1.85
N GLU A 2 4.72 -37.06 0.61
CA GLU A 2 5.55 -35.90 0.27
C GLU A 2 4.73 -34.62 0.35
N ASP A 3 5.30 -33.56 0.93
CA ASP A 3 4.72 -32.22 0.91
C ASP A 3 4.80 -31.65 -0.50
N LEU A 4 3.64 -31.36 -1.10
CA LEU A 4 3.57 -30.73 -2.41
C LEU A 4 3.81 -29.22 -2.26
N PRO A 5 4.80 -28.62 -2.94
CA PRO A 5 5.06 -27.19 -2.81
C PRO A 5 3.87 -26.35 -3.30
N PRO A 6 3.61 -25.18 -2.70
CA PRO A 6 2.51 -24.30 -3.11
C PRO A 6 2.69 -23.86 -4.57
N GLN A 7 1.64 -24.02 -5.37
CA GLN A 7 1.72 -23.78 -6.81
C GLN A 7 1.87 -22.28 -7.12
N LEU A 8 3.00 -21.92 -7.72
CA LEU A 8 3.26 -20.60 -8.32
C LEU A 8 2.40 -20.40 -9.58
N LEU A 9 1.15 -19.98 -9.39
CA LEU A 9 0.22 -19.69 -10.49
C LEU A 9 0.45 -18.26 -11.01
N GLY A 10 1.14 -18.14 -12.14
CA GLY A 10 1.48 -16.84 -12.74
C GLY A 10 0.36 -16.21 -13.59
N SER A 11 0.46 -14.89 -13.76
CA SER A 11 -0.13 -14.14 -14.89
C SER A 11 -1.64 -14.35 -15.16
N GLY A 12 -2.49 -14.23 -14.13
CA GLY A 12 -3.94 -14.31 -14.30
C GLY A 12 -4.71 -13.65 -13.16
N SER A 13 -4.75 -12.32 -13.13
CA SER A 13 -5.46 -11.56 -12.11
C SER A 13 -6.97 -11.84 -12.15
N LYS A 14 -7.44 -12.70 -11.23
CA LYS A 14 -8.87 -12.99 -11.07
C LYS A 14 -9.65 -11.68 -10.88
N PRO A 15 -10.82 -11.47 -11.52
CA PRO A 15 -11.51 -10.18 -11.49
C PRO A 15 -12.08 -9.78 -10.12
N HIS A 16 -12.12 -10.71 -9.16
CA HIS A 16 -12.33 -10.41 -7.74
C HIS A 16 -11.10 -9.77 -7.09
N LEU A 17 -9.91 -10.27 -7.43
CA LEU A 17 -8.65 -9.86 -6.85
C LEU A 17 -8.24 -8.45 -7.31
N GLU A 18 -8.50 -8.10 -8.58
CA GLU A 18 -8.29 -6.74 -9.07
C GLU A 18 -9.19 -5.70 -8.38
N LYS A 19 -10.40 -6.11 -7.96
CA LYS A 19 -11.28 -5.25 -7.15
C LYS A 19 -10.78 -5.12 -5.73
N LEU A 20 -10.32 -6.22 -5.11
CA LEU A 20 -9.72 -6.20 -3.78
C LEU A 20 -8.49 -5.29 -3.73
N THR A 21 -7.54 -5.44 -4.67
CA THR A 21 -6.33 -4.61 -4.74
C THR A 21 -6.54 -3.24 -5.38
N LEU A 22 -7.77 -2.85 -5.72
CA LEU A 22 -8.13 -1.62 -6.44
C LEU A 22 -7.25 -1.36 -7.70
N GLY A 23 -6.86 -2.43 -8.39
CA GLY A 23 -6.00 -2.38 -9.58
C GLY A 23 -4.50 -2.20 -9.32
N VAL A 24 -4.03 -2.18 -8.07
CA VAL A 24 -2.60 -1.98 -7.72
C VAL A 24 -1.67 -2.96 -8.44
N THR A 25 -2.10 -4.19 -8.69
CA THR A 25 -1.36 -5.18 -9.49
C THR A 25 -0.89 -4.59 -10.83
N ARG A 26 -1.79 -3.93 -11.57
CA ARG A 26 -1.49 -3.33 -12.88
C ARG A 26 -0.60 -2.09 -12.76
N ILE A 27 -0.76 -1.33 -11.68
CA ILE A 27 0.07 -0.14 -11.40
C ILE A 27 1.51 -0.57 -11.14
N LEU A 28 1.70 -1.62 -10.32
CA LEU A 28 2.99 -2.24 -10.05
C LEU A 28 3.61 -2.86 -11.30
N GLU A 29 2.86 -3.64 -12.08
CA GLU A 29 3.31 -4.21 -13.36
C GLU A 29 3.70 -3.14 -14.40
N SER A 30 3.09 -1.95 -14.35
CA SER A 30 3.46 -0.80 -15.19
C SER A 30 4.67 0.00 -14.67
N SER A 31 5.08 -0.25 -13.42
CA SER A 31 6.12 0.54 -12.75
C SER A 31 7.54 0.03 -13.09
N PRO A 32 8.51 0.93 -13.31
CA PRO A 32 9.83 0.53 -13.79
C PRO A 32 10.59 -0.31 -12.76
N GLY A 33 11.16 -1.42 -13.22
CA GLY A 33 11.95 -2.35 -12.40
C GLY A 33 11.14 -3.29 -11.50
N VAL A 34 9.81 -3.16 -11.42
CA VAL A 34 9.00 -4.06 -10.58
C VAL A 34 8.94 -5.46 -11.16
N THR A 35 9.08 -6.46 -10.30
CA THR A 35 9.09 -7.89 -10.61
C THR A 35 8.42 -8.68 -9.49
N GLU A 36 8.08 -9.96 -9.73
CA GLU A 36 7.57 -10.87 -8.69
C GLU A 36 6.34 -10.36 -7.92
N VAL A 37 5.44 -9.64 -8.60
CA VAL A 37 4.14 -9.25 -8.02
C VAL A 37 3.34 -10.52 -7.73
N THR A 38 3.28 -10.90 -6.46
CA THR A 38 2.63 -12.13 -5.98
C THR A 38 1.51 -11.77 -5.03
N ILE A 39 0.38 -12.49 -5.15
CA ILE A 39 -0.78 -12.29 -4.29
C ILE A 39 -1.24 -13.67 -3.81
N LEU A 40 -1.19 -13.88 -2.51
CA LEU A 40 -1.69 -15.09 -1.89
C LEU A 40 -3.22 -14.98 -1.75
N GLU A 41 -3.94 -15.56 -2.70
CA GLU A 41 -5.38 -15.75 -2.61
C GLU A 41 -5.72 -16.60 -1.37
N LYS A 42 -6.57 -16.05 -0.50
CA LYS A 42 -7.10 -16.76 0.67
C LYS A 42 -8.59 -16.97 0.47
N ALA A 43 -9.09 -18.15 0.81
CA ALA A 43 -10.52 -18.41 0.81
C ALA A 43 -11.25 -17.46 1.77
N PRO A 44 -12.54 -17.12 1.53
CA PRO A 44 -13.38 -16.44 2.51
C PRO A 44 -13.39 -17.16 3.87
N ALA A 45 -13.51 -16.40 4.96
CA ALA A 45 -13.79 -16.97 6.28
C ALA A 45 -15.27 -17.37 6.35
N GLU A 46 -15.55 -18.56 6.88
CA GLU A 46 -16.93 -18.96 7.14
C GLU A 46 -17.55 -18.15 8.28
N ARG A 47 -18.87 -17.91 8.21
CA ARG A 47 -19.62 -17.21 9.28
C ARG A 47 -19.42 -17.86 10.64
N HIS A 48 -19.32 -19.19 10.70
CA HIS A 48 -19.10 -19.92 11.95
C HIS A 48 -17.73 -19.60 12.57
N MET A 49 -16.66 -19.47 11.76
CA MET A 49 -15.32 -19.10 12.22
C MET A 49 -15.30 -17.69 12.83
N ILE A 50 -16.06 -16.75 12.25
CA ILE A 50 -16.24 -15.41 12.80
C ILE A 50 -16.95 -15.48 14.15
N SER A 51 -18.12 -16.12 14.23
CA SER A 51 -18.86 -16.22 15.50
C SER A 51 -18.08 -16.97 16.59
N SER A 52 -17.31 -18.00 16.26
CA SER A 52 -16.43 -18.69 17.22
C SER A 52 -15.25 -17.82 17.68
N TRP A 53 -14.70 -16.95 16.82
CA TRP A 53 -13.70 -15.96 17.23
C TRP A 53 -14.33 -14.90 18.16
N GLU A 54 -15.53 -14.40 17.84
CA GLU A 54 -16.22 -13.39 18.66
C GLU A 54 -16.60 -13.94 20.05
N GLN A 55 -17.07 -15.19 20.10
CA GLN A 55 -17.34 -15.91 21.35
C GLN A 55 -16.07 -16.15 22.16
N LYS A 56 -14.98 -16.62 21.52
CA LYS A 56 -13.69 -16.90 22.19
C LYS A 56 -13.08 -15.64 22.83
N ASN A 57 -13.14 -14.51 22.14
CA ASN A 57 -12.52 -13.27 22.59
C ASN A 57 -13.50 -12.33 23.34
N ASN A 58 -14.76 -12.74 23.50
CA ASN A 58 -15.85 -11.95 24.10
C ASN A 58 -15.91 -10.51 23.52
N CYS A 59 -15.84 -10.42 22.19
CA CYS A 59 -15.66 -9.17 21.46
C CYS A 59 -16.33 -9.26 20.08
N ILE A 60 -17.01 -8.20 19.65
CA ILE A 60 -17.76 -8.18 18.39
C ILE A 60 -16.97 -7.43 17.32
N LEU A 61 -16.65 -8.09 16.20
CA LEU A 61 -15.89 -7.47 15.11
C LEU A 61 -16.68 -6.33 14.43
N PRO A 62 -16.03 -5.21 14.04
CA PRO A 62 -16.59 -4.18 13.15
C PRO A 62 -17.18 -4.78 11.88
N GLU A 63 -18.23 -4.15 11.37
CA GLU A 63 -18.96 -4.67 10.22
C GLU A 63 -18.12 -4.65 8.93
N ASP A 64 -17.17 -3.72 8.79
CA ASP A 64 -16.25 -3.72 7.65
C ASP A 64 -15.14 -4.80 7.78
N VAL A 65 -14.59 -5.01 8.98
CA VAL A 65 -13.69 -6.14 9.29
C VAL A 65 -14.40 -7.49 9.02
N LYS A 66 -15.68 -7.61 9.41
CA LYS A 66 -16.51 -8.78 9.11
C LYS A 66 -16.68 -9.00 7.62
N ASN A 67 -17.11 -7.98 6.88
CA ASN A 67 -17.35 -8.10 5.44
C ASN A 67 -16.05 -8.35 4.67
N PHE A 68 -14.92 -7.81 5.12
CA PHE A 68 -13.60 -8.19 4.62
C PHE A 68 -13.30 -9.67 4.86
N TYR A 69 -13.48 -10.19 6.09
CA TYR A 69 -13.23 -11.61 6.35
C TYR A 69 -14.20 -12.55 5.60
N LEU A 70 -15.46 -12.16 5.42
CA LEU A 70 -16.45 -12.86 4.58
C LEU A 70 -16.14 -12.79 3.06
N MET A 71 -15.18 -11.95 2.65
CA MET A 71 -14.70 -11.80 1.26
C MET A 71 -13.33 -12.47 1.05
N THR A 72 -12.45 -12.44 2.06
CA THR A 72 -11.12 -13.08 2.06
C THR A 72 -10.61 -13.25 3.50
N ASN A 73 -10.13 -14.43 3.89
CA ASN A 73 -9.65 -14.69 5.25
C ASN A 73 -8.26 -14.06 5.52
N GLY A 74 -8.22 -12.73 5.58
CA GLY A 74 -7.00 -11.93 5.55
C GLY A 74 -6.53 -11.66 4.12
N PHE A 75 -5.39 -10.98 3.99
CA PHE A 75 -4.78 -10.63 2.70
C PHE A 75 -3.25 -10.82 2.78
N HIS A 76 -2.58 -11.09 1.67
CA HIS A 76 -1.12 -11.01 1.58
C HIS A 76 -0.70 -10.81 0.12
N MET A 77 -0.02 -9.69 -0.14
CA MET A 77 0.51 -9.33 -1.46
C MET A 77 1.92 -8.79 -1.30
N THR A 78 2.87 -9.30 -2.08
CA THR A 78 4.27 -8.88 -2.06
C THR A 78 4.76 -8.57 -3.46
N TRP A 79 5.74 -7.68 -3.58
CA TRP A 79 6.41 -7.38 -4.84
C TRP A 79 7.86 -6.98 -4.64
N SER A 80 8.68 -7.35 -5.63
CA SER A 80 10.12 -7.11 -5.66
C SER A 80 10.47 -6.04 -6.70
N VAL A 81 11.69 -5.51 -6.61
CA VAL A 81 12.30 -4.67 -7.64
C VAL A 81 13.58 -5.35 -8.13
N LYS A 82 13.71 -5.55 -9.44
CA LYS A 82 14.97 -5.91 -10.06
C LYS A 82 15.82 -4.65 -10.28
N LEU A 83 16.91 -4.54 -9.53
CA LEU A 83 17.92 -3.49 -9.64
C LEU A 83 19.23 -4.12 -10.16
N ASP A 84 19.66 -3.70 -11.35
CA ASP A 84 20.71 -4.37 -12.14
C ASP A 84 20.49 -5.88 -12.27
N GLU A 85 21.24 -6.72 -11.55
CA GLU A 85 21.07 -8.19 -11.54
C GLU A 85 20.53 -8.74 -10.21
N HIS A 86 20.24 -7.87 -9.23
CA HIS A 86 19.67 -8.25 -7.94
C HIS A 86 18.17 -8.04 -7.91
N ILE A 87 17.44 -8.98 -7.29
CA ILE A 87 16.02 -8.85 -6.98
C ILE A 87 15.89 -8.50 -5.50
N ILE A 88 15.22 -7.39 -5.21
CA ILE A 88 15.07 -6.84 -3.86
C ILE A 88 13.57 -6.92 -3.50
N PRO A 89 13.14 -7.76 -2.54
CA PRO A 89 11.76 -7.72 -2.06
C PRO A 89 11.51 -6.36 -1.39
N LEU A 90 10.53 -5.60 -1.89
CA LEU A 90 10.34 -4.21 -1.49
C LEU A 90 9.01 -3.98 -0.78
N GLY A 91 7.89 -4.29 -1.43
CA GLY A 91 6.57 -4.05 -0.89
C GLY A 91 5.94 -5.29 -0.28
N SER A 92 5.31 -5.12 0.87
CA SER A 92 4.52 -6.15 1.57
C SER A 92 3.24 -5.54 2.12
N MET A 93 2.10 -6.04 1.63
CA MET A 93 0.77 -5.74 2.16
C MET A 93 0.22 -6.99 2.82
N ALA A 94 0.21 -7.03 4.16
CA ALA A 94 -0.24 -8.18 4.94
C ALA A 94 -1.46 -7.81 5.79
N ILE A 95 -2.43 -8.72 5.87
CA ILE A 95 -3.50 -8.68 6.87
C ILE A 95 -3.72 -10.11 7.37
N ASN A 96 -3.63 -10.28 8.70
CA ASN A 96 -3.83 -11.53 9.40
C ASN A 96 -5.23 -12.10 9.09
N GLY A 97 -5.29 -13.40 8.81
CA GLY A 97 -6.57 -14.12 8.79
C GLY A 97 -7.14 -14.24 10.20
N ILE A 98 -8.44 -14.47 10.35
CA ILE A 98 -9.12 -14.41 11.66
C ILE A 98 -8.53 -15.38 12.69
N SER A 99 -8.05 -16.55 12.27
CA SER A 99 -7.35 -17.51 13.14
C SER A 99 -5.99 -17.03 13.66
N LYS A 100 -5.42 -15.97 13.07
CA LYS A 100 -4.19 -15.28 13.48
C LYS A 100 -4.44 -13.91 14.13
N LEU A 101 -5.70 -13.46 14.19
CA LEU A 101 -6.09 -12.23 14.88
C LEU A 101 -6.10 -12.47 16.40
N THR A 102 -4.91 -12.46 17.00
CA THR A 102 -4.67 -12.75 18.43
C THR A 102 -4.70 -11.46 19.27
N GLN A 103 -5.19 -11.55 20.51
CA GLN A 103 -5.12 -10.42 21.44
C GLN A 103 -3.66 -10.24 21.90
N LEU A 104 -3.16 -9.01 21.80
CA LEU A 104 -1.76 -8.66 22.07
C LEU A 104 -1.37 -8.93 23.53
N ASN A 105 -2.32 -8.77 24.46
CA ASN A 105 -2.11 -8.94 25.90
C ASN A 105 -2.23 -10.43 26.35
N GLN A 106 -2.56 -11.37 25.44
CA GLN A 106 -2.74 -12.81 25.75
C GLN A 106 -1.52 -13.69 25.43
N SER A 107 -0.37 -13.14 25.02
CA SER A 107 0.81 -13.94 24.64
C SER A 107 1.60 -14.44 25.87
N SER A 108 0.96 -15.30 26.68
CA SER A 108 1.39 -15.68 28.03
C SER A 108 1.86 -17.15 28.19
N MET A 109 2.45 -17.74 27.14
CA MET A 109 3.01 -19.11 27.17
C MET A 109 4.07 -19.35 28.27
N TYR A 110 4.63 -18.29 28.86
CA TYR A 110 5.64 -18.34 29.92
C TYR A 110 5.34 -17.38 31.09
N SER A 111 4.12 -16.86 31.22
CA SER A 111 3.78 -15.92 32.29
C SER A 111 3.70 -16.63 33.64
N LEU A 112 4.76 -16.49 34.44
CA LEU A 112 4.72 -16.79 35.88
C LEU A 112 3.69 -15.88 36.57
N PRO A 113 3.04 -16.32 37.67
CA PRO A 113 2.31 -15.40 38.53
C PRO A 113 3.27 -14.29 39.00
N ASN A 114 2.85 -13.04 38.85
CA ASN A 114 3.65 -11.83 39.10
C ASN A 114 4.86 -11.60 38.18
N ALA A 115 4.89 -12.20 36.98
CA ALA A 115 5.79 -11.74 35.93
C ALA A 115 5.37 -10.35 35.41
N PRO A 116 6.31 -9.43 35.10
CA PRO A 116 5.97 -8.14 34.49
C PRO A 116 5.36 -8.33 33.11
N THR A 117 4.43 -7.43 32.77
CA THR A 117 3.60 -7.45 31.57
C THR A 117 3.82 -6.18 30.75
N LEU A 118 3.11 -6.04 29.61
CA LEU A 118 3.13 -4.79 28.85
C LEU A 118 2.37 -3.65 29.56
N ALA A 119 1.44 -3.97 30.47
CA ALA A 119 0.76 -2.95 31.29
C ALA A 119 1.70 -2.28 32.30
N ASP A 120 2.76 -2.97 32.74
CA ASP A 120 3.82 -2.41 33.60
C ASP A 120 4.78 -1.48 32.83
N LEU A 121 4.54 -1.24 31.53
CA LEU A 121 5.27 -0.31 30.67
C LEU A 121 4.41 0.87 30.18
N ASP A 122 3.11 0.91 30.48
CA ASP A 122 2.26 2.07 30.20
C ASP A 122 2.59 3.23 31.15
N ASP A 123 2.86 4.40 30.60
CA ASP A 123 3.05 5.64 31.38
C ASP A 123 1.69 6.33 31.57
N ASP A 124 1.09 6.17 32.75
CA ASP A 124 -0.18 6.83 33.14
C ASP A 124 -0.08 8.37 33.19
N THR A 125 1.11 8.97 33.02
CA THR A 125 1.34 10.42 33.17
C THR A 125 0.94 11.26 31.95
N GLN A 126 0.42 10.67 30.87
CA GLN A 126 0.11 11.38 29.63
C GLN A 126 -1.28 12.04 29.66
N GLU A 127 -1.35 13.28 30.16
CA GLU A 127 -2.58 14.10 30.14
C GLU A 127 -3.19 14.20 28.73
N ALA A 128 -4.48 13.90 28.62
CA ALA A 128 -5.21 13.90 27.36
C ALA A 128 -5.45 15.33 26.86
N SER A 129 -4.69 15.76 25.83
CA SER A 129 -5.01 16.98 25.10
C SER A 129 -6.40 16.85 24.45
N GLU A 130 -7.32 17.78 24.74
CA GLU A 130 -8.76 17.70 24.40
C GLU A 130 -9.11 17.51 22.90
N ASN A 131 -8.12 17.54 22.00
CA ASN A 131 -8.27 17.43 20.55
C ASN A 131 -7.57 16.19 19.93
N GLN A 132 -7.11 15.21 20.73
CA GLN A 132 -6.57 13.94 20.21
C GLN A 132 -7.33 12.72 20.77
N PRO A 133 -7.44 11.62 20.00
CA PRO A 133 -8.06 10.40 20.50
C PRO A 133 -7.24 9.83 21.65
N GLU A 134 -7.92 9.46 22.74
CA GLU A 134 -7.35 8.76 23.89
C GLU A 134 -6.52 7.56 23.44
N LYS A 135 -5.32 7.38 24.01
CA LYS A 135 -4.40 6.32 23.58
C LYS A 135 -4.87 4.94 24.08
N PRO A 136 -4.59 3.85 23.34
CA PRO A 136 -4.76 2.50 23.84
C PRO A 136 -3.84 2.24 25.04
N HIS A 137 -4.26 1.34 25.92
CA HIS A 137 -3.47 0.84 27.05
C HIS A 137 -3.34 -0.69 26.97
N PHE A 138 -2.21 -1.24 27.39
CA PHE A 138 -1.98 -2.69 27.47
C PHE A 138 -2.68 -3.37 28.65
N ASP A 139 -3.29 -2.58 29.54
CA ASP A 139 -4.05 -3.07 30.69
C ASP A 139 -5.49 -3.50 30.32
N SER A 140 -6.41 -3.49 31.30
CA SER A 140 -7.80 -3.88 31.09
C SER A 140 -8.69 -2.82 30.39
N ARG A 141 -8.22 -1.56 30.22
CA ARG A 141 -8.93 -0.43 29.59
C ARG A 141 -9.14 -0.60 28.08
N SER A 142 -8.30 -1.38 27.41
CA SER A 142 -8.40 -1.63 25.95
C SER A 142 -8.35 -3.12 25.62
N VAL A 143 -9.03 -3.52 24.54
CA VAL A 143 -8.88 -4.86 23.94
C VAL A 143 -8.20 -4.69 22.58
N ILE A 144 -7.05 -5.34 22.39
CA ILE A 144 -6.10 -5.01 21.31
C ILE A 144 -5.77 -6.28 20.53
N PHE A 145 -6.02 -6.30 19.21
CA PHE A 145 -5.76 -7.46 18.34
C PHE A 145 -4.85 -7.12 17.15
N GLU A 146 -3.91 -8.00 16.81
CA GLU A 146 -2.93 -7.77 15.73
C GLU A 146 -3.53 -8.00 14.32
N LEU A 147 -3.75 -6.92 13.56
CA LEU A 147 -4.22 -6.97 12.17
C LEU A 147 -3.08 -7.19 11.17
N ASP A 148 -1.94 -6.52 11.35
CA ASP A 148 -0.79 -6.57 10.45
C ASP A 148 0.52 -6.57 11.27
N PRO A 149 1.42 -7.56 11.11
CA PRO A 149 2.71 -7.60 11.77
C PRO A 149 3.77 -6.67 11.14
N CYS A 150 3.41 -5.88 10.11
CA CYS A 150 4.22 -4.82 9.49
C CYS A 150 5.66 -5.23 9.11
N SER A 151 5.85 -6.49 8.72
CA SER A 151 7.17 -7.13 8.51
C SER A 151 8.19 -6.91 9.65
N GLY A 152 7.72 -6.79 10.89
CA GLY A 152 8.56 -6.57 12.08
C GLY A 152 9.00 -5.12 12.32
N HIS A 153 8.49 -4.15 11.54
CA HIS A 153 8.73 -2.72 11.78
C HIS A 153 7.80 -2.10 12.84
N GLY A 154 6.83 -2.85 13.35
CA GLY A 154 5.81 -2.44 14.30
C GLY A 154 4.63 -3.40 14.19
N LYS A 155 3.43 -2.98 14.60
CA LYS A 155 2.18 -3.71 14.38
C LYS A 155 1.04 -2.74 14.10
N VAL A 156 0.11 -3.07 13.21
CA VAL A 156 -1.20 -2.40 13.21
C VAL A 156 -2.18 -3.24 14.01
N CYS A 157 -2.86 -2.57 14.94
CA CYS A 157 -3.77 -3.18 15.89
C CYS A 157 -5.21 -2.66 15.69
N LEU A 158 -6.17 -3.57 15.78
CA LEU A 158 -7.57 -3.25 16.02
C LEU A 158 -7.74 -3.07 17.53
N VAL A 159 -8.11 -1.87 17.95
CA VAL A 159 -8.28 -1.50 19.36
C VAL A 159 -9.76 -1.26 19.64
N TYR A 160 -10.26 -1.79 20.76
CA TYR A 160 -11.57 -1.46 21.31
C TYR A 160 -11.39 -0.77 22.66
N LYS A 161 -11.94 0.43 22.82
CA LYS A 161 -11.94 1.17 24.09
C LYS A 161 -13.01 0.60 25.01
N ARG A 162 -12.70 0.35 26.29
CA ARG A 162 -13.61 -0.35 27.22
C ARG A 162 -14.68 0.56 27.84
N GLY A 163 -15.43 1.26 26.98
CA GLY A 163 -16.73 1.81 27.31
C GLY A 163 -17.83 0.76 27.12
N LYS A 164 -17.97 0.21 25.90
CA LYS A 164 -19.00 -0.80 25.56
C LYS A 164 -18.47 -1.86 24.58
N PRO A 165 -17.73 -2.89 25.03
CA PRO A 165 -17.22 -3.97 24.16
C PRO A 165 -18.31 -4.84 23.48
N GLY A 166 -19.60 -4.55 23.70
CA GLY A 166 -20.75 -5.10 22.98
C GLY A 166 -21.25 -4.24 21.81
N LEU A 167 -20.62 -3.09 21.49
CA LEU A 167 -20.89 -2.35 20.26
C LEU A 167 -19.68 -2.37 19.33
N ALA A 168 -19.90 -2.81 18.09
CA ALA A 168 -18.93 -2.81 17.00
C ALA A 168 -18.71 -1.41 16.38
N GLN A 169 -18.76 -0.37 17.21
CA GLN A 169 -18.63 1.05 16.86
C GLN A 169 -17.49 1.73 17.64
N ASP A 170 -17.14 1.22 18.82
CA ASP A 170 -16.10 1.77 19.70
C ASP A 170 -14.69 1.21 19.35
N SER A 171 -14.43 1.01 18.05
CA SER A 171 -13.21 0.40 17.51
C SER A 171 -12.37 1.38 16.71
N GLU A 172 -11.05 1.34 16.86
CA GLU A 172 -10.10 2.22 16.17
C GLU A 172 -8.91 1.42 15.62
N ILE A 173 -8.22 1.95 14.61
CA ILE A 173 -7.01 1.36 14.03
C ILE A 173 -5.78 2.17 14.44
N TRP A 174 -4.87 1.53 15.18
CA TRP A 174 -3.66 2.14 15.71
C TRP A 174 -2.40 1.43 15.21
N PHE A 175 -1.33 2.18 14.95
CA PHE A 175 0.01 1.67 14.77
C PHE A 175 0.75 1.65 16.11
N LEU A 176 1.26 0.49 16.47
CA LEU A 176 2.17 0.27 17.59
C LEU A 176 3.59 0.17 17.03
N ASP A 177 4.48 1.08 17.42
CA ASP A 177 5.87 1.03 16.98
C ASP A 177 6.75 0.10 17.85
N ARG A 178 8.02 -0.06 17.47
CA ARG A 178 8.98 -0.94 18.17
C ARG A 178 9.47 -0.39 19.52
N ALA A 179 9.16 0.86 19.86
CA ALA A 179 9.38 1.45 21.18
C ALA A 179 8.09 1.45 22.03
N LEU A 180 7.05 0.74 21.57
CA LEU A 180 5.72 0.62 22.17
C LEU A 180 4.88 1.92 22.19
N TYR A 181 5.23 2.93 21.39
CA TYR A 181 4.37 4.10 21.26
C TYR A 181 3.18 3.84 20.34
N TRP A 182 2.01 4.33 20.79
CA TRP A 182 0.76 4.33 20.06
C TRP A 182 0.62 5.56 19.17
N HIS A 183 0.40 5.31 17.88
CA HIS A 183 0.14 6.32 16.85
C HIS A 183 -1.19 6.01 16.15
N PHE A 184 -2.12 6.98 16.12
CA PHE A 184 -3.43 6.78 15.48
C PHE A 184 -3.27 6.70 13.96
N LEU A 185 -3.96 5.73 13.31
CA LEU A 185 -4.03 5.67 11.85
C LEU A 185 -5.42 6.11 11.35
N THR A 186 -6.47 5.36 11.72
CA THR A 186 -7.83 5.58 11.20
C THR A 186 -8.91 5.12 12.18
N ASP A 187 -10.11 5.66 11.99
CA ASP A 187 -11.35 5.23 12.65
C ASP A 187 -11.79 3.81 12.24
N THR A 188 -11.62 3.46 10.98
CA THR A 188 -12.22 2.29 10.33
C THR A 188 -11.17 1.40 9.67
N PHE A 189 -11.43 0.11 9.62
CA PHE A 189 -10.59 -0.84 8.89
C PHE A 189 -10.60 -0.53 7.38
N THR A 190 -11.72 -0.06 6.85
CA THR A 190 -11.87 0.36 5.44
C THR A 190 -10.93 1.51 5.09
N ALA A 191 -10.78 2.50 5.97
CA ALA A 191 -9.82 3.58 5.77
C ALA A 191 -8.38 3.07 5.85
N TYR A 192 -8.05 2.23 6.84
CA TYR A 192 -6.72 1.59 6.93
C TYR A 192 -6.40 0.73 5.68
N TYR A 193 -7.34 -0.06 5.18
CA TYR A 193 -7.17 -0.86 3.96
C TYR A 193 -6.85 0.03 2.75
N ARG A 194 -7.53 1.17 2.63
CA ARG A 194 -7.22 2.18 1.60
C ARG A 194 -5.83 2.79 1.78
N LEU A 195 -5.36 3.03 3.01
CA LEU A 195 -3.98 3.49 3.26
C LEU A 195 -2.96 2.43 2.86
N LEU A 196 -3.17 1.16 3.23
CA LEU A 196 -2.29 0.04 2.88
C LEU A 196 -2.11 -0.09 1.35
N VAL A 197 -3.22 -0.04 0.61
CA VAL A 197 -3.26 -0.08 -0.85
C VAL A 197 -2.64 1.18 -1.48
N THR A 198 -2.94 2.37 -0.95
CA THR A 198 -2.38 3.66 -1.43
C THR A 198 -0.86 3.70 -1.36
N HIS A 199 -0.29 3.16 -0.28
CA HIS A 199 1.15 3.09 -0.05
C HIS A 199 1.82 1.88 -0.71
N LEU A 200 1.08 1.05 -1.47
CA LEU A 200 1.58 -0.14 -2.17
C LEU A 200 2.27 -1.17 -1.24
N GLY A 201 2.06 -1.09 0.08
CA GLY A 201 2.84 -1.83 1.09
C GLY A 201 4.33 -1.48 1.14
N LEU A 202 4.74 -0.28 0.70
CA LEU A 202 6.13 0.18 0.81
C LEU A 202 6.67 0.07 2.24
N PRO A 203 7.97 -0.21 2.44
CA PRO A 203 8.52 -0.49 3.75
C PRO A 203 8.34 0.71 4.69
N GLN A 204 7.90 0.43 5.91
CA GLN A 204 7.69 1.42 6.98
C GLN A 204 6.61 2.47 6.69
N TRP A 205 5.69 2.27 5.73
CA TRP A 205 4.73 3.32 5.34
C TRP A 205 3.89 3.88 6.50
N GLN A 206 3.60 3.07 7.51
CA GLN A 206 2.89 3.45 8.73
C GLN A 206 3.62 4.59 9.49
N TYR A 207 4.96 4.65 9.43
CA TYR A 207 5.75 5.71 10.04
C TYR A 207 5.52 7.10 9.43
N ALA A 208 4.91 7.21 8.24
CA ALA A 208 4.50 8.49 7.66
C ALA A 208 3.43 9.22 8.49
N PHE A 209 2.74 8.51 9.40
CA PHE A 209 1.74 9.05 10.33
C PHE A 209 2.30 9.31 11.74
N THR A 210 3.63 9.22 11.91
CA THR A 210 4.31 9.40 13.20
C THR A 210 5.25 10.60 13.15
N SER A 211 5.55 11.21 14.30
CA SER A 211 6.47 12.34 14.42
C SER A 211 7.91 12.03 13.97
N TYR A 212 8.28 10.75 13.89
CA TYR A 212 9.60 10.31 13.40
C TYR A 212 9.71 10.32 11.87
N GLY A 213 8.60 10.10 11.17
CA GLY A 213 8.56 9.91 9.73
C GLY A 213 9.22 8.61 9.24
N VAL A 214 9.09 8.35 7.93
CA VAL A 214 9.77 7.23 7.25
C VAL A 214 11.29 7.40 7.19
N SER A 215 12.04 6.29 7.29
CA SER A 215 13.51 6.31 7.24
C SER A 215 14.07 6.84 5.89
N PRO A 216 15.32 7.32 5.84
CA PRO A 216 15.92 7.81 4.59
C PRO A 216 15.92 6.79 3.44
N GLN A 217 16.05 5.49 3.74
CA GLN A 217 15.97 4.42 2.75
C GLN A 217 14.53 4.22 2.25
N ALA A 218 13.53 4.22 3.14
CA ALA A 218 12.12 4.19 2.74
C ALA A 218 11.75 5.43 1.89
N LYS A 219 12.23 6.63 2.25
CA LYS A 219 12.06 7.87 1.48
C LYS A 219 12.56 7.77 0.03
N GLN A 220 13.61 6.99 -0.25
CA GLN A 220 14.06 6.75 -1.63
C GLN A 220 13.03 5.96 -2.45
N TRP A 221 12.49 4.88 -1.88
CA TRP A 221 11.47 4.06 -2.53
C TRP A 221 10.13 4.79 -2.70
N PHE A 222 9.71 5.57 -1.70
CA PHE A 222 8.56 6.48 -1.79
C PHE A 222 8.70 7.52 -2.92
N ASN A 223 9.92 8.04 -3.16
CA ASN A 223 10.17 8.96 -4.26
C ASN A 223 10.20 8.27 -5.64
N MET A 224 10.52 6.97 -5.69
CA MET A 224 10.58 6.18 -6.93
C MET A 224 9.21 5.64 -7.34
N TYR A 225 8.45 5.09 -6.41
CA TYR A 225 7.15 4.43 -6.61
C TYR A 225 6.00 5.24 -6.01
N LYS A 226 6.04 6.57 -6.19
CA LYS A 226 5.15 7.57 -5.57
C LYS A 226 3.75 7.03 -5.22
N PRO A 227 3.40 6.91 -3.92
CA PRO A 227 2.05 6.57 -3.49
C PRO A 227 1.00 7.41 -4.22
N ILE A 228 -0.10 6.76 -4.62
CA ILE A 228 -1.06 7.26 -5.61
C ILE A 228 -1.73 8.59 -5.20
N THR A 229 -1.57 9.00 -3.94
CA THR A 229 -2.26 10.15 -3.32
C THR A 229 -1.31 11.23 -2.77
N TYR A 230 0.01 11.18 -3.04
CA TYR A 230 0.96 12.10 -2.38
C TYR A 230 1.31 13.36 -3.17
N ASN A 231 0.65 14.47 -2.80
CA ASN A 231 1.01 15.84 -3.14
C ASN A 231 1.44 16.56 -1.85
N THR A 232 2.71 16.43 -1.48
CA THR A 232 3.28 16.68 -0.14
C THR A 232 3.10 18.10 0.42
N ASN A 233 2.82 19.08 -0.45
CA ASN A 233 2.95 20.52 -0.19
C ASN A 233 1.90 21.11 0.79
N LEU A 234 1.22 20.29 1.59
CA LEU A 234 0.25 20.70 2.60
C LEU A 234 0.58 20.22 4.02
N LEU A 235 1.66 19.44 4.24
CA LEU A 235 2.01 18.90 5.57
C LEU A 235 3.45 19.16 6.04
N MET A 236 4.36 19.61 5.18
CA MET A 236 5.70 20.07 5.59
C MET A 236 6.19 21.24 4.73
N GLU A 237 6.05 22.47 5.23
CA GLU A 237 6.94 23.58 4.84
C GLU A 237 8.25 23.47 5.65
N GLU A 238 9.08 22.47 5.35
CA GLU A 238 10.51 22.55 5.66
C GLU A 238 11.30 22.30 4.37
N ALA A 239 11.94 23.37 3.90
CA ALA A 239 12.68 23.37 2.65
C ALA A 239 14.11 22.85 2.88
N ASP A 240 14.33 21.57 2.61
CA ASP A 240 15.70 21.05 2.45
C ASP A 240 15.94 20.42 1.07
N SER A 241 16.96 20.92 0.40
CA SER A 241 17.07 20.91 -1.08
C SER A 241 17.81 19.67 -1.61
N PHE A 242 17.35 18.48 -1.23
CA PHE A 242 18.02 17.24 -1.59
C PHE A 242 17.83 16.88 -3.08
N VAL A 243 18.80 17.31 -3.91
CA VAL A 243 18.85 17.06 -5.35
C VAL A 243 19.05 15.57 -5.68
N ASN A 244 17.96 14.82 -5.76
CA ASN A 244 17.97 13.43 -6.19
C ASN A 244 18.48 13.31 -7.64
N LYS A 245 19.77 12.95 -7.81
CA LYS A 245 20.43 12.84 -9.11
C LYS A 245 20.31 11.45 -9.76
N LEU A 246 19.45 10.57 -9.24
CA LEU A 246 19.13 9.28 -9.86
C LEU A 246 18.06 9.44 -10.93
N ASP A 247 18.50 9.72 -12.15
CA ASP A 247 17.68 9.72 -13.36
C ASP A 247 17.17 8.30 -13.66
N PRO A 248 15.85 8.03 -13.62
CA PRO A 248 15.30 6.69 -13.85
C PRO A 248 15.69 6.08 -15.19
N SER A 249 15.88 6.90 -16.23
CA SER A 249 16.32 6.44 -17.56
C SER A 249 17.78 5.97 -17.59
N LYS A 250 18.58 6.33 -16.58
CA LYS A 250 19.98 5.90 -16.41
C LYS A 250 20.15 4.77 -15.40
N VAL A 251 19.18 4.58 -14.50
CA VAL A 251 19.12 3.43 -13.57
C VAL A 251 18.63 2.19 -14.34
N PHE A 252 17.50 2.26 -15.04
CA PHE A 252 16.90 1.12 -15.72
C PHE A 252 17.46 0.90 -17.15
N LYS A 253 18.74 0.50 -17.23
CA LYS A 253 19.43 0.20 -18.51
C LYS A 253 18.99 -1.13 -19.13
N SER A 254 17.82 -1.15 -19.75
CA SER A 254 17.47 -2.23 -20.69
C SER A 254 18.51 -2.28 -21.83
N LYS A 255 19.14 -3.45 -22.05
CA LYS A 255 20.21 -3.63 -23.05
C LYS A 255 19.67 -3.81 -24.48
N ASN A 256 18.72 -2.98 -24.89
CA ASN A 256 18.21 -2.96 -26.26
C ASN A 256 19.21 -2.27 -27.20
N LYS A 257 19.89 -3.07 -28.02
CA LYS A 257 20.83 -2.60 -29.05
C LYS A 257 20.09 -1.81 -30.15
N THR A 258 20.16 -0.50 -30.10
CA THR A 258 19.73 0.39 -31.20
C THR A 258 20.95 1.03 -31.87
N LEU A 259 20.97 1.01 -33.20
CA LEU A 259 22.11 1.43 -34.03
C LEU A 259 22.29 2.96 -34.03
N VAL A 260 23.55 3.41 -34.11
CA VAL A 260 23.92 4.85 -34.08
C VAL A 260 24.02 5.43 -35.50
N PRO A 261 23.20 6.43 -35.88
CA PRO A 261 23.44 7.26 -37.06
C PRO A 261 24.57 8.26 -36.77
N LYS A 262 25.58 8.34 -37.66
CA LYS A 262 26.72 9.26 -37.47
C LYS A 262 26.32 10.71 -37.74
N LYS A 263 26.60 11.58 -36.76
CA LYS A 263 26.51 13.05 -36.89
C LYS A 263 27.68 13.59 -37.74
N LYS A 264 27.42 14.54 -38.64
CA LYS A 264 28.43 15.31 -39.38
C LYS A 264 28.01 16.78 -39.51
N GLY A 265 28.99 17.65 -39.66
CA GLY A 265 28.89 19.11 -39.85
C GLY A 265 30.24 19.77 -39.49
N PRO A 266 30.40 21.09 -39.62
CA PRO A 266 29.48 22.09 -40.17
C PRO A 266 30.03 22.76 -41.45
N VAL A 267 29.35 23.80 -41.96
CA VAL A 267 29.87 25.10 -42.47
C VAL A 267 28.73 25.87 -43.18
N GLN A 268 28.82 27.21 -43.22
CA GLN A 268 27.84 28.17 -43.80
C GLN A 268 28.56 29.04 -44.88
N PRO A 269 27.90 29.87 -45.74
CA PRO A 269 27.17 31.09 -45.31
C PRO A 269 25.99 31.65 -46.17
N ALA A 270 25.18 32.51 -45.54
CA ALA A 270 24.53 33.76 -45.97
C ALA A 270 23.75 33.96 -47.33
N ASN A 271 22.52 34.50 -47.19
CA ASN A 271 21.77 35.54 -47.98
C ASN A 271 21.51 35.29 -49.51
N SER A 272 20.37 35.62 -50.16
CA SER A 272 19.24 36.60 -49.96
C SER A 272 17.96 36.12 -50.73
N GLN A 273 16.81 36.83 -50.95
CA GLN A 273 16.30 38.15 -50.52
C GLN A 273 14.75 38.24 -50.31
N LYS A 274 13.92 38.44 -51.38
CA LYS A 274 12.48 38.85 -51.35
C LYS A 274 11.74 38.55 -52.67
N GLY A 275 10.38 38.51 -52.66
CA GLY A 275 9.53 38.82 -53.84
C GLY A 275 8.30 37.91 -54.09
N PRO A 276 7.04 38.43 -54.21
CA PRO A 276 5.81 37.61 -54.37
C PRO A 276 4.96 37.88 -55.63
N SER A 277 4.08 36.92 -56.02
CA SER A 277 2.83 37.16 -56.80
C SER A 277 1.91 35.91 -56.86
N VAL A 278 0.60 36.12 -57.11
CA VAL A 278 -0.55 35.16 -57.05
C VAL A 278 -1.74 35.76 -57.84
N PRO A 279 -2.79 35.05 -58.31
CA PRO A 279 -2.92 33.75 -59.03
C PRO A 279 -3.25 34.02 -60.54
N PRO A 280 -3.86 33.12 -61.37
CA PRO A 280 -5.26 32.60 -61.31
C PRO A 280 -5.36 31.09 -61.77
N SER A 281 -6.48 30.39 -62.04
CA SER A 281 -7.89 30.32 -61.54
C SER A 281 -8.59 29.04 -62.08
N THR A 282 -9.72 28.60 -61.49
CA THR A 282 -10.74 27.64 -62.05
C THR A 282 -10.29 26.17 -62.33
N SER A 283 -11.14 25.13 -62.37
CA SER A 283 -12.62 25.01 -62.28
C SER A 283 -13.13 23.71 -61.60
N LYS A 284 -14.16 23.87 -60.74
CA LYS A 284 -15.40 23.06 -60.54
C LYS A 284 -15.49 21.53 -60.75
N SER A 285 -16.46 20.97 -59.99
CA SER A 285 -17.32 19.78 -60.26
C SER A 285 -16.79 18.37 -59.92
N SER A 286 -17.60 17.38 -59.52
CA SER A 286 -18.91 17.37 -58.82
C SER A 286 -19.35 15.94 -58.46
N SER A 287 -20.11 15.75 -57.37
CA SER A 287 -20.97 14.57 -57.04
C SER A 287 -20.31 13.16 -56.96
N GLY A 288 -20.84 12.18 -56.22
CA GLY A 288 -22.00 12.15 -55.30
C GLY A 288 -22.84 10.87 -55.47
N SER A 289 -23.32 10.27 -54.37
CA SER A 289 -24.09 8.99 -54.32
C SER A 289 -23.27 7.72 -54.68
N GLY A 290 -23.62 6.50 -54.27
CA GLY A 290 -24.66 6.08 -53.31
C GLY A 290 -24.94 4.56 -53.31
N ASN A 291 -25.65 4.08 -52.27
CA ASN A 291 -26.33 2.78 -52.11
C ASN A 291 -25.56 1.43 -52.12
N THR A 292 -25.47 0.84 -50.91
CA THR A 292 -26.11 -0.42 -50.45
C THR A 292 -26.61 -1.53 -51.41
N VAL A 293 -26.85 -2.72 -50.81
CA VAL A 293 -27.46 -3.96 -51.36
C VAL A 293 -26.40 -4.82 -52.09
N ARG A 294 -26.23 -6.13 -51.84
CA ARG A 294 -27.24 -7.19 -51.60
C ARG A 294 -26.69 -8.42 -50.84
N LYS A 295 -27.38 -8.85 -49.76
CA LYS A 295 -27.86 -10.23 -49.63
C LYS A 295 -28.99 -10.30 -48.60
#